data_AF-A0A2N1M2B6-F1
#
_entry.id   AF-A0A2N1M2B6-F1
#
_cell.length_a   1.000
_cell.length_b   1.000
_cell.length_c   1.000
_cell.angle_alpha   90.00
_cell.angle_beta   90.00
_cell.angle_gamma   90.00
#
_symmetry.space_group_name_H-M   'P 1'
#
loop_
_entity.id
_entity.type
_entity.pdbx_description
1 polymer ?
#
loop_
_entity_poly.entity_id
_entity_poly.type
_entity_poly.pdbx_seq_one_letter_code
_entity_poly.pdbx_strand_id
1 'polypeptide(L)'
;VVATEIARLREDNKFLAGVNAEFGSENDDLKEEVNELKTKLEQYQIQSSSESLDVIDVPEERLAKRFKLDGSKKVKKTVHYAKNQPKEEQEEQREKEAKIEMKMILKTIKPNDNLDDNETFNSPKNVEIHSRLIPELRRAMFLNYKPSVAQLTNWLSALHKS
;
A
#
# COMPACT_ATOMS: atom_id res chain seq x y z
N VAL A 1 -53.31 -5.64 -7.01
CA VAL A 1 -52.10 -6.04 -6.25
C VAL A 1 -50.87 -6.11 -7.16
N VAL A 2 -50.82 -7.02 -8.15
CA VAL A 2 -49.64 -7.17 -9.03
C VAL A 2 -49.29 -5.90 -9.83
N ALA A 3 -50.27 -5.20 -10.39
CA ALA A 3 -50.01 -3.96 -11.16
C ALA A 3 -49.40 -2.83 -10.32
N THR A 4 -49.80 -2.72 -9.05
CA THR A 4 -49.30 -1.73 -8.09
C THR A 4 -47.84 -2.02 -7.72
N GLU A 5 -47.51 -3.30 -7.55
CA GLU A 5 -46.15 -3.75 -7.25
C GLU A 5 -45.18 -3.50 -8.42
N ILE A 6 -45.64 -3.76 -9.65
CA ILE A 6 -44.85 -3.45 -10.87
C ILE A 6 -44.58 -1.95 -11.00
N ALA A 7 -45.56 -1.10 -10.66
CA ALA A 7 -45.37 0.35 -10.69
C ALA A 7 -44.32 0.80 -9.66
N ARG A 8 -44.38 0.28 -8.43
CA ARG A 8 -43.39 0.55 -7.38
C ARG A 8 -41.98 0.13 -7.79
N LEU A 9 -41.81 -1.10 -8.28
CA LEU A 9 -40.49 -1.60 -8.72
C LEU A 9 -39.91 -0.80 -9.90
N ARG A 10 -40.76 -0.23 -10.76
CA ARG A 10 -40.29 0.67 -11.83
C ARG A 10 -39.79 1.99 -11.28
N GLU A 11 -40.46 2.53 -10.26
CA GLU A 11 -40.03 3.75 -9.57
C GLU A 11 -38.71 3.53 -8.83
N ASP A 12 -38.58 2.44 -8.09
CA ASP A 12 -37.35 2.08 -7.37
C ASP A 12 -36.17 1.90 -8.35
N ASN A 13 -36.38 1.21 -9.47
CA ASN A 13 -35.34 1.06 -10.49
C ASN A 13 -34.94 2.39 -11.13
N LYS A 14 -35.89 3.30 -11.33
CA LYS A 14 -35.60 4.65 -11.85
C LYS A 14 -34.80 5.47 -10.84
N PHE A 15 -35.13 5.38 -9.56
CA PHE A 15 -34.38 6.01 -8.49
C PHE A 15 -32.94 5.49 -8.42
N LEU A 16 -32.77 4.16 -8.39
CA LEU A 16 -31.45 3.52 -8.38
C LEU A 16 -30.62 3.86 -9.62
N ALA A 17 -31.23 3.95 -10.80
CA ALA A 17 -30.54 4.39 -12.01
C ALA A 17 -30.01 5.82 -11.89
N GLY A 18 -30.77 6.73 -11.26
CA GLY A 18 -30.32 8.09 -10.97
C GLY A 18 -29.13 8.11 -10.02
N VAL A 19 -29.22 7.39 -8.91
CA VAL A 19 -28.14 7.27 -7.92
C VAL A 19 -26.88 6.69 -8.54
N ASN A 20 -27.00 5.64 -9.35
CA ASN A 20 -25.86 5.04 -10.04
C ASN A 20 -25.20 5.99 -11.06
N ALA A 21 -25.98 6.84 -11.72
CA ALA A 21 -25.44 7.83 -12.64
C ALA A 21 -24.62 8.91 -11.89
N GLU A 22 -25.12 9.36 -10.74
CA GLU A 22 -24.44 10.35 -9.87
C GLU A 22 -23.12 9.81 -9.33
N PHE A 23 -23.12 8.59 -8.77
CA PHE A 23 -21.88 7.92 -8.35
C PHE A 23 -20.93 7.67 -9.53
N GLY A 24 -21.46 7.41 -10.72
CA GLY A 24 -20.67 7.27 -11.93
C GLY A 24 -19.89 8.55 -12.25
N SER A 25 -20.57 9.70 -12.28
CA SER A 25 -19.92 10.99 -12.52
C SER A 25 -18.90 11.35 -11.44
N GLU A 26 -19.23 11.18 -10.15
CA GLU A 26 -18.29 11.47 -9.06
C GLU A 26 -17.03 10.59 -9.15
N ASN A 27 -17.20 9.32 -9.53
CA ASN A 27 -16.08 8.41 -9.69
C ASN A 27 -15.20 8.78 -10.90
N ASP A 28 -15.80 9.30 -11.98
CA ASP A 28 -15.05 9.82 -13.13
C ASP A 28 -14.26 11.09 -12.75
N ASP A 29 -14.88 12.02 -12.02
CA ASP A 29 -14.23 13.24 -11.51
C ASP A 29 -13.05 12.91 -10.58
N LEU A 30 -13.25 11.99 -9.62
CA LEU A 30 -12.19 11.53 -8.72
C LEU A 30 -11.03 10.87 -9.47
N LYS A 31 -11.34 10.12 -10.53
CA LYS A 31 -10.31 9.49 -11.36
C LYS A 31 -9.49 10.52 -12.13
N GLU A 32 -10.11 11.61 -12.57
CA GLU A 32 -9.41 12.76 -13.16
C GLU A 32 -8.49 13.45 -12.14
N GLU A 33 -8.99 13.73 -10.94
CA GLU A 33 -8.19 14.36 -9.87
C GLU A 33 -6.98 13.51 -9.48
N VAL A 34 -7.16 12.19 -9.36
CA VAL A 34 -6.06 11.24 -9.10
C VAL A 34 -5.01 11.30 -10.21
N ASN A 35 -5.45 11.39 -11.48
CA ASN A 35 -4.53 11.49 -12.61
C ASN A 35 -3.77 12.83 -12.60
N GLU A 36 -4.44 13.94 -12.31
CA GLU A 36 -3.82 15.26 -12.20
C GLU A 36 -2.77 15.31 -11.08
N LEU A 37 -3.11 14.79 -9.89
CA LEU A 37 -2.18 14.71 -8.76
C LEU A 37 -0.97 13.84 -9.08
N LYS A 38 -1.17 12.72 -9.79
CA LYS A 38 -0.07 11.88 -10.26
C LYS A 38 0.86 12.65 -11.19
N THR A 39 0.32 13.39 -12.16
CA THR A 39 1.12 14.23 -13.06
C THR A 39 1.89 15.32 -12.30
N LYS A 40 1.25 16.00 -11.33
CA LYS A 40 1.92 17.00 -10.48
C LYS A 40 3.07 16.38 -9.69
N LEU A 41 2.87 15.19 -9.11
CA LEU A 41 3.92 14.48 -8.37
C LEU A 41 5.11 14.13 -9.27
N GLU A 42 4.86 13.63 -10.49
CA GLU A 42 5.90 13.35 -11.47
C GLU A 42 6.68 14.62 -11.84
N GLN A 43 6.00 15.76 -12.04
CA GLN A 43 6.63 17.05 -12.31
C GLN A 43 7.53 17.52 -11.15
N TYR A 44 7.06 17.43 -9.90
CA TYR A 44 7.87 17.78 -8.74
C TYR A 44 9.14 16.92 -8.64
N GLN A 45 9.05 15.63 -8.96
CA GLN A 45 10.21 14.73 -8.96
C GLN A 45 11.24 15.13 -10.02
N ILE A 46 10.79 15.54 -11.21
CA ILE A 46 11.66 16.02 -12.29
C ILE A 46 12.30 17.36 -11.94
N GLN A 47 11.56 18.29 -11.36
CA GLN A 47 12.06 19.61 -10.95
C GLN A 47 13.06 19.50 -9.80
N SER A 48 12.78 18.67 -8.80
CA SER A 48 13.69 18.37 -7.68
C SER A 48 15.00 17.72 -8.16
N SER A 49 14.96 16.93 -9.24
CA SER A 49 16.17 16.38 -9.88
C SER A 49 16.91 17.39 -10.76
N SER A 50 16.28 18.49 -11.17
CA SER A 50 16.86 19.50 -12.08
C SER A 50 17.50 20.68 -11.33
N GLU A 51 17.23 20.85 -10.04
CA GLU A 51 17.80 21.90 -9.19
C GLU A 51 19.11 21.48 -8.49
N SER A 52 19.55 20.23 -8.71
CA SER A 52 20.84 19.70 -8.26
C SER A 52 21.55 19.04 -9.43
N LEU A 53 22.33 19.82 -10.19
CA LEU A 53 23.70 19.47 -10.61
C LEU A 53 24.21 20.48 -11.65
N ASP A 54 24.95 21.46 -11.14
CA ASP A 54 26.21 21.81 -11.77
C ASP A 54 27.07 20.52 -11.86
N VAL A 55 27.48 20.18 -13.08
CA VAL A 55 28.56 19.24 -13.43
C VAL A 55 28.27 17.75 -13.14
N ILE A 56 27.91 16.99 -14.18
CA ILE A 56 28.80 16.04 -14.90
C ILE A 56 27.94 15.40 -15.99
N ASP A 57 28.26 15.77 -17.22
CA ASP A 57 27.75 15.23 -18.48
C ASP A 57 28.18 13.76 -18.62
N VAL A 58 27.24 12.81 -18.59
CA VAL A 58 27.46 11.47 -19.16
C VAL A 58 26.19 11.06 -19.94
N PRO A 59 26.23 11.12 -21.28
CA PRO A 59 25.12 10.74 -22.12
C PRO A 59 24.88 9.23 -22.11
N GLU A 60 23.61 8.88 -22.04
CA GLU A 60 23.08 7.57 -22.32
C GLU A 60 23.37 7.17 -23.78
N GLU A 61 23.71 5.89 -23.95
CA GLU A 61 24.05 5.21 -25.20
C GLU A 61 25.39 5.58 -25.86
N ARG A 62 26.28 4.58 -25.96
CA ARG A 62 26.69 4.01 -27.27
C ARG A 62 27.76 2.92 -27.07
N LEU A 63 27.41 1.74 -27.61
CA LEU A 63 28.30 0.79 -28.28
C LEU A 63 29.02 -0.28 -27.44
N ALA A 64 28.36 -1.44 -27.38
CA ALA A 64 28.81 -2.65 -28.04
C ALA A 64 30.34 -2.87 -28.19
N LYS A 65 30.77 -4.06 -27.70
CA LYS A 65 31.97 -4.82 -28.09
C LYS A 65 33.31 -4.34 -27.51
N ARG A 66 33.77 -5.06 -26.48
CA ARG A 66 35.04 -5.84 -26.51
C ARG A 66 35.25 -6.57 -25.18
N PHE A 67 34.84 -7.83 -25.13
CA PHE A 67 35.54 -8.78 -24.27
C PHE A 67 36.71 -9.35 -25.08
N LYS A 68 37.93 -8.90 -24.76
CA LYS A 68 39.11 -9.75 -24.82
C LYS A 68 39.80 -9.63 -23.47
N LEU A 69 39.61 -10.64 -22.64
CA LEU A 69 40.38 -10.84 -21.43
C LEU A 69 41.46 -11.87 -21.77
N ASP A 70 42.69 -11.41 -21.96
CA ASP A 70 43.87 -12.26 -21.84
C ASP A 70 44.38 -12.18 -20.39
N GLY A 71 44.49 -13.35 -19.77
CA GLY A 71 45.52 -13.70 -18.81
C GLY A 71 45.66 -12.88 -17.53
N SER A 72 45.07 -13.37 -16.43
CA SER A 72 45.86 -14.06 -15.38
C SER A 72 45.09 -14.28 -14.06
N LYS A 73 44.96 -15.58 -13.74
CA LYS A 73 45.08 -16.26 -12.43
C LYS A 73 44.45 -15.67 -11.16
N LYS A 74 43.46 -16.46 -10.69
CA LYS A 74 43.19 -16.93 -9.31
C LYS A 74 42.78 -15.88 -8.26
N VAL A 75 41.49 -15.90 -7.88
CA VAL A 75 40.99 -16.45 -6.59
C VAL A 75 39.50 -16.78 -6.79
N LYS A 76 39.09 -17.99 -6.41
CA LYS A 76 37.68 -18.40 -6.36
C LYS A 76 36.96 -17.57 -5.28
N LYS A 77 36.09 -16.65 -5.69
CA LYS A 77 35.01 -16.16 -4.82
C LYS A 77 33.72 -16.45 -5.56
N THR A 78 33.06 -17.53 -5.14
CA THR A 78 31.71 -17.90 -5.58
C THR A 78 30.79 -16.74 -5.20
N VAL A 79 30.55 -15.84 -6.16
CA VAL A 79 29.48 -14.86 -6.09
C VAL A 79 28.22 -15.66 -6.35
N HIS A 80 27.49 -15.98 -5.29
CA HIS A 80 26.09 -16.38 -5.42
C HIS A 80 25.36 -15.19 -6.02
N TYR A 81 25.13 -15.24 -7.34
CA TYR A 81 24.16 -14.37 -7.98
C TYR A 81 22.79 -14.76 -7.42
N ALA A 82 22.36 -14.11 -6.34
CA ALA A 82 21.00 -14.22 -5.82
C ALA A 82 20.06 -13.50 -6.80
N LYS A 83 19.90 -14.06 -8.01
CA LYS A 83 18.98 -13.55 -9.03
C LYS A 83 17.62 -14.25 -8.99
N ASN A 84 17.40 -15.16 -8.04
CA ASN A 84 16.12 -15.88 -7.90
C ASN A 84 15.81 -16.11 -6.41
N GLN A 85 15.64 -15.07 -5.60
CA GLN A 85 14.82 -15.29 -4.40
C GLN A 85 13.37 -15.46 -4.86
N PRO A 86 12.66 -16.52 -4.41
CA PRO A 86 11.23 -16.68 -4.65
C PRO A 86 10.49 -15.39 -4.26
N LYS A 87 9.50 -14.98 -5.07
CA LYS A 87 8.64 -13.83 -4.74
C LYS A 87 8.05 -13.92 -3.33
N GLU A 88 7.80 -15.15 -2.87
CA GLU A 88 7.33 -15.48 -1.52
C GLU A 88 8.32 -15.07 -0.42
N GLU A 89 9.63 -15.33 -0.58
CA GLU A 89 10.64 -14.94 0.42
C GLU A 89 10.78 -13.42 0.52
N GLN A 90 10.66 -12.70 -0.61
CA GLN A 90 10.69 -11.24 -0.60
C GLN A 90 9.44 -10.64 0.03
N GLU A 91 8.27 -11.26 -0.16
CA GLU A 91 7.02 -10.82 0.45
C GLU A 91 7.00 -11.09 1.96
N GLU A 92 7.49 -12.25 2.38
CA GLU A 92 7.63 -12.58 3.79
C GLU A 92 8.57 -11.59 4.51
N GLN A 93 9.66 -11.19 3.86
CA GLN A 93 10.56 -10.17 4.40
C GLN A 93 9.88 -8.81 4.54
N ARG A 94 9.13 -8.37 3.52
CA ARG A 94 8.35 -7.12 3.59
C ARG A 94 7.27 -7.17 4.69
N GLU A 95 6.62 -8.30 4.88
CA GLU A 95 5.64 -8.48 5.96
C GLU A 95 6.29 -8.41 7.34
N LYS A 96 7.49 -8.98 7.52
CA LYS A 96 8.24 -8.89 8.78
C LYS A 96 8.58 -7.44 9.12
N GLU A 97 9.05 -6.67 8.14
CA GLU A 97 9.36 -5.25 8.30
C GLU A 97 8.10 -4.44 8.63
N ALA A 98 6.99 -4.71 7.93
CA ALA A 98 5.70 -4.08 8.21
C ALA A 98 5.18 -4.36 9.64
N LYS A 99 5.32 -5.60 10.14
CA LYS A 99 4.96 -5.94 11.53
C LYS A 99 5.78 -5.17 12.56
N ILE A 100 7.07 -4.94 12.30
CA ILE A 100 7.94 -4.15 13.16
C ILE A 100 7.50 -2.68 13.18
N GLU A 101 7.25 -2.11 12.00
CA GLU A 101 6.76 -0.73 11.86
C GLU A 101 5.42 -0.53 12.55
N MET A 102 4.45 -1.43 12.33
CA MET A 102 3.16 -1.41 13.02
C MET A 102 3.32 -1.42 14.53
N LYS A 103 4.19 -2.29 15.07
CA LYS A 103 4.46 -2.36 16.51
C LYS A 103 5.09 -1.06 17.03
N MET A 104 5.91 -0.39 16.24
CA MET A 104 6.48 0.91 16.59
C MET A 104 5.41 2.01 16.63
N ILE A 105 4.48 2.02 15.67
CA ILE A 105 3.34 2.96 15.65
C ILE A 105 2.42 2.71 16.84
N LEU A 106 2.10 1.46 17.15
CA LEU A 106 1.26 1.13 18.31
C LEU A 106 1.85 1.62 19.64
N LYS A 107 3.18 1.67 19.77
CA LYS A 107 3.85 2.21 20.97
C LYS A 107 3.74 3.73 21.09
N THR A 108 3.53 4.46 19.98
CA THR A 108 3.38 5.92 20.00
C THR A 108 1.92 6.36 20.19
N ILE A 109 0.97 5.45 19.98
CA ILE A 109 -0.45 5.67 20.27
C ILE A 109 -0.68 5.69 21.78
N LYS A 110 -1.64 6.51 22.24
CA LYS A 110 -1.92 6.70 23.67
C LYS A 110 -2.43 5.39 24.30
N PRO A 111 -2.07 5.10 25.57
CA PRO A 111 -2.51 3.87 26.25
C PRO A 111 -4.03 3.64 26.30
N ASN A 112 -4.83 4.72 26.26
CA ASN A 112 -6.28 4.63 26.29
C ASN A 112 -6.91 4.10 24.99
N ASP A 113 -6.14 4.07 23.89
CA ASP A 113 -6.56 3.54 22.59
C ASP A 113 -5.98 2.14 22.32
N ASN A 114 -5.41 1.49 23.36
CA ASN A 114 -4.83 0.15 23.25
C ASN A 114 -5.89 -0.94 23.47
N LEU A 115 -5.65 -2.09 22.84
CA LEU A 115 -6.44 -3.31 23.05
C LEU A 115 -6.35 -3.77 24.52
N ASP A 116 -7.48 -4.21 25.07
CA ASP A 116 -7.55 -4.81 26.39
C ASP A 116 -7.07 -6.26 26.34
N ASP A 117 -5.88 -6.51 26.91
CA ASP A 117 -5.29 -7.84 27.02
C ASP A 117 -6.07 -8.78 27.96
N ASN A 118 -7.01 -8.27 28.78
CA ASN A 118 -7.82 -9.10 29.68
C ASN A 118 -9.11 -9.63 29.01
N GLU A 119 -9.48 -9.08 27.86
CA GLU A 119 -10.65 -9.49 27.10
C GLU A 119 -10.23 -10.17 25.79
N THR A 120 -11.10 -11.02 25.23
CA THR A 120 -10.84 -11.62 23.92
C THR A 120 -10.66 -10.53 22.84
N PHE A 121 -9.80 -10.78 21.85
CA PHE A 121 -9.57 -9.87 20.73
C PHE A 121 -10.86 -9.37 20.03
N ASN A 122 -11.90 -10.22 19.99
CA ASN A 122 -13.20 -9.94 19.39
C ASN A 122 -14.28 -9.50 20.41
N SER A 123 -13.90 -9.08 21.62
CA SER A 123 -14.87 -8.51 22.57
C SER A 123 -15.47 -7.21 22.01
N PRO A 124 -16.70 -6.83 22.40
CA PRO A 124 -17.31 -5.58 21.92
C PRO A 124 -16.42 -4.35 22.13
N LYS A 125 -15.72 -4.28 23.27
CA LYS A 125 -14.79 -3.21 23.61
C LYS A 125 -13.56 -3.20 22.69
N ASN A 126 -12.93 -4.35 22.49
CA ASN A 126 -11.77 -4.49 21.60
C ASN A 126 -12.14 -4.28 20.12
N VAL A 127 -13.38 -4.60 19.74
CA VAL A 127 -13.94 -4.31 18.41
C VAL A 127 -14.03 -2.81 18.15
N GLU A 128 -14.54 -2.07 19.13
CA GLU A 128 -14.63 -0.63 19.02
C GLU A 128 -13.24 0.02 18.90
N ILE A 129 -12.26 -0.48 19.67
CA ILE A 129 -10.87 -0.01 19.63
C ILE A 129 -10.23 -0.31 18.27
N HIS A 130 -10.32 -1.55 17.76
CA HIS A 130 -9.72 -1.87 16.47
C HIS A 130 -10.35 -1.10 15.30
N SER A 131 -11.63 -0.74 15.40
CA SER A 131 -12.33 0.02 14.35
C SER A 131 -11.74 1.43 14.18
N ARG A 132 -11.25 2.02 15.28
CA ARG A 132 -10.52 3.29 15.29
C ARG A 132 -9.05 3.14 14.91
N LEU A 133 -8.43 2.03 15.31
CA LEU A 133 -7.00 1.80 15.15
C LEU A 133 -6.60 1.45 13.71
N ILE A 134 -7.43 0.68 12.99
CA ILE A 134 -7.14 0.23 11.63
C ILE A 134 -6.94 1.40 10.64
N PRO A 135 -7.81 2.43 10.60
CA PRO A 135 -7.60 3.60 9.75
C PRO A 135 -6.31 4.36 10.06
N GLU A 136 -5.98 4.53 11.34
CA GLU A 136 -4.78 5.22 11.81
C GLU A 136 -3.50 4.48 11.40
N LEU A 137 -3.46 3.16 11.62
CA LEU A 137 -2.34 2.31 11.19
C LEU A 137 -2.16 2.33 9.68
N ARG A 138 -3.26 2.22 8.92
CA ARG A 138 -3.21 2.27 7.46
C ARG A 138 -2.67 3.61 6.96
N ARG A 139 -3.03 4.72 7.60
CA ARG A 139 -2.51 6.06 7.26
C ARG A 139 -1.02 6.17 7.60
N ALA A 140 -0.62 5.73 8.79
CA ALA A 140 0.76 5.84 9.26
C ALA A 140 1.75 5.00 8.45
N MET A 141 1.34 3.80 8.01
CA MET A 141 2.21 2.88 7.27
C MET A 141 2.25 3.13 5.76
N PHE A 142 1.31 3.93 5.21
CA PHE A 142 1.05 4.04 3.77
C PHE A 142 2.28 4.32 2.89
N LEU A 143 3.27 5.02 3.43
CA LEU A 143 4.51 5.37 2.72
C LEU A 143 5.45 4.17 2.51
N ASN A 144 5.53 3.26 3.48
CA ASN A 144 6.48 2.15 3.47
C ASN A 144 5.80 0.83 3.08
N TYR A 145 4.55 0.64 3.49
CA TYR A 145 3.78 -0.55 3.20
C TYR A 145 2.29 -0.21 3.09
N LYS A 146 1.57 -0.88 2.18
CA LYS A 146 0.13 -0.66 1.99
C LYS A 146 -0.64 -1.88 2.50
N PRO A 147 -0.77 -2.04 3.83
CA PRO A 147 -1.42 -3.23 4.37
C PRO A 147 -2.92 -3.16 4.09
N SER A 148 -3.50 -4.31 3.73
CA SER A 148 -4.93 -4.50 3.71
C SER A 148 -5.49 -4.51 5.14
N VAL A 149 -6.80 -4.27 5.27
CA VAL A 149 -7.50 -4.38 6.55
C VAL A 149 -7.32 -5.77 7.16
N ALA A 150 -7.42 -6.82 6.34
CA ALA A 150 -7.23 -8.20 6.80
C ALA A 150 -5.82 -8.46 7.37
N GLN A 151 -4.79 -7.91 6.74
CA GLN A 151 -3.41 -8.00 7.24
C GLN A 151 -3.27 -7.29 8.59
N LEU A 152 -3.76 -6.05 8.69
CA LEU A 152 -3.73 -5.31 9.96
C LEU A 152 -4.48 -6.05 11.07
N THR A 153 -5.67 -6.58 10.78
CA THR A 153 -6.46 -7.35 11.76
C THR A 153 -5.72 -8.61 12.21
N ASN A 154 -5.13 -9.37 11.29
CA ASN A 154 -4.36 -10.57 11.63
C ASN A 154 -3.09 -10.25 12.43
N TRP A 155 -2.42 -9.14 12.12
CA TRP A 155 -1.25 -8.72 12.88
C TRP A 155 -1.64 -8.21 14.27
N LEU A 156 -2.75 -7.48 14.39
CA LEU A 156 -3.30 -7.04 15.68
C LEU A 156 -3.69 -8.25 16.54
N SER A 157 -4.36 -9.25 15.98
CA SER A 157 -4.76 -10.45 16.72
C SER A 157 -3.54 -11.28 17.16
N ALA A 158 -2.47 -11.32 16.36
CA ALA A 158 -1.23 -11.98 16.73
C ALA A 158 -0.44 -11.24 17.83
N LEU A 159 -0.68 -9.94 18.01
CA LEU A 159 -0.07 -9.12 19.06
C LEU A 159 -0.86 -9.17 20.37
N HIS A 160 -2.18 -9.38 20.28
CA HIS A 160 -3.05 -9.53 21.43
C HIS A 160 -2.71 -10.82 22.17
N LYS A 161 -2.44 -10.71 23.48
CA LYS A 161 -2.17 -11.90 24.29
C LYS A 161 -3.50 -12.60 24.53
N SER A 162 -3.65 -13.78 23.93
CA SER A 162 -4.83 -14.62 24.15
C SER A 162 -4.91 -15.15 25.58
#